data_AF-A0AAU2WZ70-F1
#
_entry.id   AF-A0AAU2WZ70-F1
#
_cell.length_a   1.000
_cell.length_b   1.000
_cell.length_c   1.000
_cell.angle_alpha   90.00
_cell.angle_beta   90.00
_cell.angle_gamma   90.00
#
_symmetry.space_group_name_H-M   'P 1'
#
loop_
_entity.id
_entity.type
_entity.pdbx_description
1 polymer ?
#
loop_
_entity_poly.entity_id
_entity_poly.type
_entity_poly.pdbx_seq_one_letter_code
_entity_poly.pdbx_strand_id
1 'polypeptide(L)'
;MIVEYIRYTIPEPDAAAFEAAYARAATSLRAAPQCVDYELTRCTEEPGSYVLRIRWTSAPDHLEGFRKGEHFPAFFAEIKPYFSAIQEMRHYEATDVVGTGGSNPTLFEWGGGAEAFDRLFTRFYQRVAEDEVLAPVFAGMDSHHAQHVAAWLGEVFGGPAVYSTDLGGHAHMASKHLGKGITEAQRRRWVALLTDTADEVGLPNDPEFRGVLAYYLEWGTRMAIIYSGPNPPPLPQTPMPRWDWGLTPPWKG
;
A
#
# COMPACT_ATOMS: atom_id res chain seq x y z
N MET A 1 -1.43 16.17 7.46
CA MET A 1 -2.59 15.32 7.82
C MET A 1 -2.73 15.33 9.33
N ILE A 2 -3.96 15.44 9.83
CA ILE A 2 -4.27 15.32 11.27
C ILE A 2 -5.36 14.27 11.47
N VAL A 3 -5.45 13.73 12.69
CA VAL A 3 -6.53 12.83 13.10
C VAL A 3 -7.38 13.54 14.14
N GLU A 4 -8.68 13.63 13.89
CA GLU A 4 -9.65 14.07 14.89
C GLU A 4 -10.24 12.86 15.60
N TYR A 5 -10.20 12.88 16.93
CA TYR A 5 -10.95 11.94 17.75
C TYR A 5 -12.07 12.67 18.48
N ILE A 6 -13.28 12.12 18.36
CA ILE A 6 -14.44 12.55 19.13
C ILE A 6 -14.93 11.37 19.96
N ARG A 7 -14.95 11.52 21.27
CA ARG A 7 -15.48 10.51 22.19
C ARG A 7 -16.88 10.89 22.63
N TYR A 8 -17.78 9.92 22.67
CA TYR A 8 -19.15 10.07 23.13
C TYR A 8 -19.48 9.09 24.24
N THR A 9 -20.39 9.49 25.12
CA THR A 9 -21.15 8.60 25.99
C THR A 9 -22.63 8.70 25.60
N ILE A 10 -23.12 7.71 24.86
CA ILE A 10 -24.48 7.64 24.32
C ILE A 10 -25.30 6.67 25.19
N PRO A 11 -26.48 7.09 25.71
CA PRO A 11 -27.39 6.18 26.39
C PRO A 11 -27.81 5.01 25.49
N GLU A 12 -27.89 3.80 26.04
CA GLU A 12 -28.24 2.60 25.27
C GLU A 12 -29.51 2.75 24.39
N PRO A 13 -30.61 3.37 24.87
CA PRO A 13 -31.80 3.55 24.03
C PRO A 13 -31.57 4.41 22.78
N ASP A 14 -30.56 5.29 22.81
CA ASP A 14 -30.26 6.24 21.73
C ASP A 14 -29.20 5.72 20.74
N ALA A 15 -28.55 4.60 21.05
CA ALA A 15 -27.42 4.05 20.29
C ALA A 15 -27.73 3.85 18.79
N ALA A 16 -28.86 3.22 18.47
CA ALA A 16 -29.26 2.99 17.08
C ALA A 16 -29.56 4.29 16.32
N ALA A 17 -30.18 5.27 16.99
CA ALA A 17 -30.47 6.56 16.40
C ALA A 17 -29.18 7.38 16.15
N PHE A 18 -28.21 7.27 17.05
CA PHE A 18 -26.89 7.88 16.93
C PHE A 18 -26.11 7.33 15.73
N GLU A 19 -26.04 6.01 15.60
CA GLU A 19 -25.39 5.35 14.45
C GLU A 19 -26.07 5.72 13.13
N ALA A 20 -27.41 5.75 13.10
CA ALA A 20 -28.16 6.17 11.92
C ALA A 20 -27.94 7.66 11.56
N ALA A 21 -27.76 8.54 12.56
CA ALA A 21 -27.42 9.94 12.33
C ALA A 21 -26.02 10.08 11.69
N TYR A 22 -25.03 9.34 12.19
CA TYR A 22 -23.72 9.32 11.56
C TYR A 22 -23.72 8.70 10.16
N ALA A 23 -24.56 7.69 9.90
CA ALA A 23 -24.74 7.14 8.56
C ALA A 23 -25.30 8.17 7.56
N ARG A 24 -26.13 9.12 8.01
CA ARG A 24 -26.58 10.25 7.18
C ARG A 24 -25.48 11.31 7.03
N ALA A 25 -24.87 11.70 8.15
CA ALA A 25 -23.78 12.69 8.20
C ALA A 25 -22.56 12.29 7.35
N ALA A 26 -22.32 10.98 7.20
CA ALA A 26 -21.33 10.37 6.32
C ALA A 26 -21.44 10.83 4.85
N THR A 27 -22.62 11.26 4.39
CA THR A 27 -22.81 11.85 3.06
C THR A 27 -22.01 13.15 2.90
N SER A 28 -22.08 14.04 3.91
CA SER A 28 -21.30 15.29 3.93
C SER A 28 -19.80 15.02 4.03
N LEU A 29 -19.40 14.06 4.87
CA LEU A 29 -17.98 13.70 5.02
C LEU A 29 -17.41 13.13 3.72
N ARG A 30 -18.17 12.25 3.02
CA ARG A 30 -17.74 11.67 1.73
C ARG A 30 -17.62 12.73 0.62
N ALA A 31 -18.47 13.74 0.64
CA ALA A 31 -18.43 14.81 -0.37
C ALA A 31 -17.30 15.82 -0.13
N ALA A 32 -16.83 15.96 1.11
CA ALA A 32 -15.82 16.94 1.48
C ALA A 32 -14.40 16.52 1.01
N PRO A 33 -13.74 17.28 0.12
CA PRO A 33 -12.41 16.93 -0.37
C PRO A 33 -11.32 16.98 0.71
N GLN A 34 -11.59 17.63 1.83
CA GLN A 34 -10.69 17.72 2.98
C GLN A 34 -10.72 16.46 3.87
N CYS A 35 -11.80 15.67 3.78
CA CYS A 35 -11.99 14.45 4.57
C CYS A 35 -11.31 13.28 3.86
N VAL A 36 -10.27 12.72 4.47
CA VAL A 36 -9.51 11.59 3.92
C VAL A 36 -10.23 10.28 4.18
N ASP A 37 -10.60 10.02 5.44
CA ASP A 37 -11.49 8.91 5.84
C ASP A 37 -12.11 9.18 7.21
N TYR A 38 -13.02 8.30 7.63
CA TYR A 38 -13.59 8.30 8.96
C TYR A 38 -14.04 6.89 9.39
N GLU A 39 -14.13 6.69 10.70
CA GLU A 39 -14.61 5.46 11.33
C GLU A 39 -15.35 5.81 12.62
N LEU A 40 -16.54 5.26 12.82
CA LEU A 40 -17.26 5.31 14.10
C LEU A 40 -17.22 3.93 14.73
N THR A 41 -16.61 3.84 15.91
CA THR A 41 -16.42 2.57 16.63
C THR A 41 -17.14 2.62 17.97
N ARG A 42 -17.82 1.53 18.31
CA ARG A 42 -18.45 1.31 19.61
C ARG A 42 -17.55 0.43 20.47
N CYS A 43 -17.36 0.80 21.73
CA CYS A 43 -16.65 -0.03 22.70
C CYS A 43 -17.44 -1.32 22.98
N THR A 44 -16.77 -2.47 22.93
CA THR A 44 -17.39 -3.77 23.22
C THR A 44 -17.54 -4.03 24.73
N GLU A 45 -16.71 -3.39 25.56
CA GLU A 45 -16.72 -3.52 27.02
C GLU A 45 -17.67 -2.53 27.69
N GLU A 46 -17.92 -1.39 27.03
CA GLU A 46 -18.84 -0.34 27.50
C GLU A 46 -19.71 0.14 26.31
N PRO A 47 -20.86 -0.51 26.04
CA PRO A 47 -21.62 -0.28 24.82
C PRO A 47 -22.11 1.16 24.57
N GLY A 48 -22.18 2.00 25.61
CA GLY A 48 -22.50 3.42 25.48
C GLY A 48 -21.32 4.30 25.03
N SER A 49 -20.09 3.78 25.06
CA SER A 49 -18.89 4.51 24.68
C SER A 49 -18.60 4.37 23.20
N TYR A 50 -18.53 5.50 22.50
CA TYR A 50 -18.20 5.57 21.08
C TYR A 50 -16.97 6.45 20.83
N VAL A 51 -16.21 6.11 19.79
CA VAL A 51 -15.11 6.91 19.26
C VAL A 51 -15.32 7.12 17.78
N LEU A 52 -15.42 8.38 17.35
CA LEU A 52 -15.31 8.75 15.94
C LEU A 52 -13.87 9.16 15.67
N ARG A 53 -13.23 8.51 14.69
CA ARG A 53 -11.97 8.96 14.08
C ARG A 53 -12.29 9.61 12.75
N ILE A 54 -11.75 10.80 12.48
CA ILE A 54 -11.74 11.40 11.14
C ILE A 54 -10.31 11.78 10.78
N ARG A 55 -9.83 11.38 9.60
CA ARG A 55 -8.56 11.88 9.06
C ARG A 55 -8.81 13.05 8.13
N TRP A 56 -8.14 14.16 8.39
CA TRP A 56 -8.21 15.37 7.58
C TRP A 56 -6.90 15.63 6.86
N THR A 57 -6.95 16.19 5.66
CA THR A 57 -5.76 16.57 4.88
C THR A 57 -4.82 17.48 5.68
N SER A 58 -5.37 18.44 6.45
CA SER A 58 -4.66 19.27 7.41
C SER A 58 -5.61 19.90 8.45
N ALA A 59 -5.07 20.53 9.50
CA ALA A 59 -5.88 21.28 10.47
C ALA A 59 -6.59 22.49 9.85
N PRO A 60 -5.93 23.34 9.02
CA PRO A 60 -6.62 24.41 8.30
C PRO A 60 -7.72 23.90 7.37
N ASP A 61 -7.49 22.81 6.64
CA ASP A 61 -8.51 22.25 5.73
C ASP A 61 -9.76 21.79 6.49
N HIS A 62 -9.60 21.25 7.70
CA HIS A 62 -10.74 20.95 8.56
C HIS A 62 -11.42 22.22 9.09
N LEU A 63 -10.68 23.09 9.79
CA LEU A 63 -11.24 24.20 10.56
C LEU A 63 -11.76 25.36 9.70
N GLU A 64 -11.08 25.63 8.59
CA GLU A 64 -11.40 26.72 7.67
C GLU A 64 -12.08 26.19 6.40
N GLY A 65 -11.71 25.00 5.94
CA GLY A 65 -12.32 24.37 4.76
C GLY A 65 -13.66 23.71 5.08
N PHE A 66 -13.66 22.56 5.77
CA PHE A 66 -14.87 21.80 6.04
C PHE A 66 -15.84 22.56 6.95
N ARG A 67 -15.40 23.00 8.14
CA ARG A 67 -16.28 23.61 9.15
C ARG A 67 -16.96 24.91 8.72
N LYS A 68 -16.38 25.64 7.77
CA LYS A 68 -16.98 26.86 7.19
C LYS A 68 -17.51 26.64 5.77
N GLY A 69 -17.35 25.43 5.23
CA GLY A 69 -17.71 25.07 3.87
C GLY A 69 -19.15 24.57 3.73
N GLU A 70 -19.53 24.28 2.49
CA GLU A 70 -20.90 23.93 2.10
C GLU A 70 -21.43 22.62 2.69
N HIS A 71 -20.53 21.68 3.03
CA HIS A 71 -20.92 20.35 3.53
C HIS A 71 -21.20 20.32 5.04
N PHE A 72 -20.68 21.28 5.80
CA PHE A 72 -20.79 21.30 7.26
C PHE A 72 -22.22 21.52 7.78
N PRO A 73 -23.07 22.40 7.22
CA PRO A 73 -24.43 22.59 7.73
C PRO A 73 -25.26 21.30 7.79
N ALA A 74 -25.21 20.48 6.72
CA ALA A 74 -25.92 19.20 6.68
C ALA A 74 -25.33 18.18 7.67
N PHE A 75 -24.00 18.11 7.78
CA PHE A 75 -23.33 17.30 8.79
C PHE A 75 -23.74 17.71 10.21
N PHE A 76 -23.67 19.00 10.50
CA PHE A 76 -23.95 19.57 11.80
C PHE A 76 -25.41 19.34 12.20
N ALA A 77 -26.36 19.45 11.27
CA ALA A 77 -27.77 19.19 11.54
C ALA A 77 -28.02 17.77 12.09
N GLU A 78 -27.32 16.77 11.57
CA GLU A 78 -27.43 15.37 12.01
C GLU A 78 -26.79 15.13 13.38
N ILE A 79 -25.63 15.76 13.65
CA ILE A 79 -24.83 15.47 14.85
C ILE A 79 -25.17 16.39 16.03
N LYS A 80 -25.71 17.59 15.78
CA LYS A 80 -26.08 18.57 16.81
C LYS A 80 -26.87 17.98 18.00
N PRO A 81 -27.84 17.05 17.82
CA PRO A 81 -28.57 16.47 18.95
C PRO A 81 -27.68 15.77 19.99
N TYR A 82 -26.50 15.29 19.59
CA TYR A 82 -25.60 14.49 20.44
C TYR A 82 -24.44 15.30 21.04
N PHE A 83 -24.45 16.63 20.91
CA PHE A 83 -23.35 17.48 21.38
C PHE A 83 -23.12 17.39 22.89
N SER A 84 -24.18 17.26 23.69
CA SER A 84 -24.06 17.11 25.14
C SER A 84 -23.45 15.77 25.56
N ALA A 85 -23.39 14.78 24.67
CA ALA A 85 -22.81 13.47 24.92
C ALA A 85 -21.29 13.43 24.66
N ILE A 86 -20.72 14.49 24.06
CA ILE A 86 -19.29 14.56 23.72
C ILE A 86 -18.45 14.65 25.00
N GLN A 87 -17.54 13.70 25.17
CA GLN A 87 -16.55 13.65 26.26
C GLN A 87 -15.20 14.26 25.83
N GLU A 88 -14.86 14.15 24.54
CA GLU A 88 -13.62 14.67 23.98
C GLU A 88 -13.84 15.01 22.50
N MET A 89 -13.20 16.07 22.01
CA MET A 89 -13.12 16.44 20.60
C MET A 89 -11.79 17.15 20.39
N ARG A 90 -10.80 16.44 19.85
CA ARG A 90 -9.41 16.94 19.72
C ARG A 90 -8.75 16.46 18.44
N HIS A 91 -7.75 17.23 18.00
CA HIS A 91 -6.88 16.91 16.87
C HIS A 91 -5.53 16.40 17.36
N TYR A 92 -5.01 15.39 16.68
CA TYR A 92 -3.75 14.73 16.98
C TYR A 92 -2.91 14.59 15.71
N GLU A 93 -1.59 14.60 15.89
CA GLU A 93 -0.63 14.30 14.84
C GLU A 93 -0.19 12.83 14.95
N ALA A 94 -0.02 12.17 13.82
CA ALA A 94 0.57 10.84 13.78
C ALA A 94 2.08 10.95 14.03
N THR A 95 2.63 10.09 14.89
CA THR A 95 4.07 9.98 15.11
C THR A 95 4.67 8.94 14.17
N ASP A 96 5.99 8.79 14.21
CA ASP A 96 6.70 7.78 13.43
C ASP A 96 6.49 6.34 13.96
N VAL A 97 5.79 6.18 15.09
CA VAL A 97 5.48 4.85 15.66
C VAL A 97 4.25 4.29 14.94
N VAL A 98 4.49 3.66 13.80
CA VAL A 98 3.46 3.02 12.95
C VAL A 98 3.88 1.61 12.55
N GLY A 99 2.91 0.74 12.26
CA GLY A 99 3.18 -0.63 11.83
C GLY A 99 1.95 -1.32 11.26
N THR A 100 2.17 -2.44 10.57
CA THR A 100 1.13 -3.21 9.87
C THR A 100 0.46 -4.27 10.76
N GLY A 101 0.88 -4.40 12.01
CA GLY A 101 0.50 -5.52 12.88
C GLY A 101 0.99 -6.87 12.34
N GLY A 102 0.60 -7.96 13.02
CA GLY A 102 0.94 -9.34 12.64
C GLY A 102 -0.27 -10.21 12.31
N SER A 103 -1.43 -9.59 12.06
CA SER A 103 -2.67 -10.34 11.78
C SER A 103 -2.62 -11.04 10.43
N ASN A 104 -1.90 -10.50 9.45
CA ASN A 104 -1.67 -11.10 8.14
C ASN A 104 -0.17 -11.41 7.97
N PRO A 105 0.18 -12.53 7.30
CA PRO A 105 1.57 -12.77 6.90
C PRO A 105 2.01 -11.68 5.91
N THR A 106 3.30 -11.47 5.75
CA THR A 106 3.85 -10.65 4.67
C THR A 106 3.58 -11.29 3.30
N LEU A 107 3.66 -10.49 2.22
CA LEU A 107 3.59 -11.03 0.85
C LEU A 107 4.70 -12.05 0.60
N PHE A 108 5.88 -11.82 1.19
CA PHE A 108 7.01 -12.74 1.12
C PHE A 108 6.70 -14.09 1.76
N GLU A 109 6.18 -14.09 2.99
CA GLU A 109 5.79 -15.32 3.70
C GLU A 109 4.67 -16.05 2.96
N TRP A 110 3.64 -15.32 2.50
CA TRP A 110 2.54 -15.91 1.73
C TRP A 110 3.01 -16.49 0.40
N GLY A 111 3.93 -15.81 -0.28
CA GLY A 111 4.54 -16.26 -1.53
C GLY A 111 5.42 -17.51 -1.41
N GLY A 112 5.65 -18.03 -0.19
CA GLY A 112 6.47 -19.21 0.06
C GLY A 112 7.91 -18.90 0.49
N GLY A 113 8.21 -17.65 0.85
CA GLY A 113 9.51 -17.23 1.38
C GLY A 113 10.67 -17.36 0.39
N ALA A 114 11.90 -17.36 0.91
CA ALA A 114 13.11 -17.23 0.09
C ALA A 114 13.21 -18.30 -1.01
N GLU A 115 12.87 -19.55 -0.67
CA GLU A 115 12.95 -20.68 -1.60
C GLU A 115 12.02 -20.51 -2.82
N ALA A 116 10.81 -19.98 -2.62
CA ALA A 116 9.87 -19.75 -3.71
C ALA A 116 10.32 -18.64 -4.65
N PHE A 117 10.88 -17.55 -4.11
CA PHE A 117 11.40 -16.44 -4.91
C PHE A 117 12.68 -16.82 -5.65
N ASP A 118 13.57 -17.60 -5.03
CA ASP A 118 14.76 -18.13 -5.70
C ASP A 118 14.40 -19.04 -6.88
N ARG A 119 13.45 -19.98 -6.66
CA ARG A 119 12.89 -20.82 -7.72
C ARG A 119 12.25 -20.00 -8.84
N LEU A 120 11.44 -19.00 -8.49
CA LEU A 120 10.79 -18.11 -9.46
C LEU A 120 11.83 -17.44 -10.36
N PHE A 121 12.80 -16.73 -9.79
CA PHE A 121 13.74 -15.94 -10.58
C PHE A 121 14.76 -16.81 -11.30
N THR A 122 15.17 -17.94 -10.73
CA THR A 122 16.01 -18.92 -11.43
C THR A 122 15.30 -19.42 -12.68
N ARG A 123 14.04 -19.86 -12.57
CA ARG A 123 13.28 -20.33 -13.73
C ARG A 123 12.99 -19.21 -14.73
N PHE A 124 12.64 -18.03 -14.23
CA PHE A 124 12.36 -16.87 -15.06
C PHE A 124 13.56 -16.48 -15.93
N TYR A 125 14.76 -16.40 -15.35
CA TYR A 125 15.95 -16.01 -16.11
C TYR A 125 16.45 -17.11 -17.07
N GLN A 126 16.16 -18.39 -16.81
CA GLN A 126 16.33 -19.43 -17.84
C GLN A 126 15.44 -19.15 -19.06
N ARG A 127 14.17 -18.80 -18.84
CA ARG A 127 13.24 -18.46 -19.92
C ARG A 127 13.60 -17.16 -20.63
N VAL A 128 14.13 -16.16 -19.90
CA VAL A 128 14.63 -14.90 -20.49
C VAL A 128 15.74 -15.17 -21.50
N ALA A 129 16.63 -16.13 -21.23
CA ALA A 129 17.72 -16.48 -22.14
C ALA A 129 17.23 -17.12 -23.45
N GLU A 130 16.04 -17.72 -23.44
CA GLU A 130 15.38 -18.34 -24.59
C GLU A 130 14.44 -17.38 -25.34
N ASP A 131 14.20 -16.19 -24.79
CA ASP A 131 13.25 -15.22 -25.33
C ASP A 131 13.90 -14.23 -26.31
N GLU A 132 13.43 -14.20 -27.55
CA GLU A 132 14.03 -13.35 -28.61
C GLU A 132 14.02 -11.84 -28.28
N VAL A 133 13.04 -11.36 -27.50
CA VAL A 133 12.91 -9.95 -27.14
C VAL A 133 13.77 -9.59 -25.93
N LEU A 134 13.87 -10.49 -24.95
CA LEU A 134 14.56 -10.23 -23.68
C LEU A 134 16.01 -10.69 -23.67
N ALA A 135 16.37 -11.78 -24.36
CA ALA A 135 17.73 -12.32 -24.36
C ALA A 135 18.79 -11.25 -24.71
N PRO A 136 18.59 -10.36 -25.70
CA PRO A 136 19.55 -9.28 -25.98
C PRO A 136 19.70 -8.27 -24.83
N VAL A 137 18.64 -8.02 -24.06
CA VAL A 137 18.65 -7.07 -22.94
C VAL A 137 19.51 -7.58 -21.78
N PHE A 138 19.49 -8.90 -21.56
CA PHE A 138 20.19 -9.59 -20.49
C PHE A 138 21.49 -10.27 -20.96
N ALA A 139 21.95 -9.98 -22.17
CA ALA A 139 23.22 -10.49 -22.68
C ALA A 139 24.38 -10.06 -21.75
N GLY A 140 25.16 -11.03 -21.28
CA GLY A 140 26.24 -10.79 -20.34
C GLY A 140 25.79 -10.44 -18.92
N MET A 141 24.56 -10.80 -18.52
CA MET A 141 24.12 -10.64 -17.13
C MET A 141 25.03 -11.39 -16.16
N ASP A 142 25.12 -10.87 -14.94
CA ASP A 142 25.84 -11.52 -13.86
C ASP A 142 25.24 -12.88 -13.51
N SER A 143 26.08 -13.84 -13.16
CA SER A 143 25.64 -15.21 -12.82
C SER A 143 24.73 -15.29 -11.60
N HIS A 144 24.78 -14.31 -10.68
CA HIS A 144 23.94 -14.24 -9.50
C HIS A 144 22.72 -13.30 -9.69
N HIS A 145 22.44 -12.88 -10.94
CA HIS A 145 21.37 -11.92 -11.20
C HIS A 145 20.00 -12.39 -10.71
N ALA A 146 19.68 -13.68 -10.86
CA ALA A 146 18.44 -14.25 -10.35
C ALA A 146 18.31 -14.11 -8.82
N GLN A 147 19.37 -14.41 -8.08
CA GLN A 147 19.40 -14.31 -6.62
C GLN A 147 19.29 -12.86 -6.16
N HIS A 148 19.95 -11.93 -6.85
CA HIS A 148 19.84 -10.50 -6.54
C HIS A 148 18.41 -9.99 -6.72
N VAL A 149 17.71 -10.42 -7.78
CA VAL A 149 16.31 -10.00 -8.01
C VAL A 149 15.35 -10.70 -7.04
N ALA A 150 15.62 -11.95 -6.66
CA ALA A 150 14.88 -12.64 -5.60
C ALA A 150 15.03 -11.93 -4.25
N ALA A 151 16.24 -11.53 -3.87
CA ALA A 151 16.50 -10.76 -2.66
C ALA A 151 15.81 -9.39 -2.70
N TRP A 152 15.87 -8.69 -3.84
CA TRP A 152 15.20 -7.41 -4.04
C TRP A 152 13.69 -7.54 -3.81
N LEU A 153 13.03 -8.41 -4.57
CA LEU A 153 11.57 -8.53 -4.49
C LEU A 153 11.13 -9.09 -3.14
N GLY A 154 11.88 -10.04 -2.59
CA GLY A 154 11.60 -10.62 -1.29
C GLY A 154 11.61 -9.56 -0.18
N GLU A 155 12.61 -8.69 -0.16
CA GLU A 155 12.67 -7.57 0.79
C GLU A 155 11.53 -6.57 0.57
N VAL A 156 11.24 -6.22 -0.68
CA VAL A 156 10.11 -5.33 -1.01
C VAL A 156 8.79 -5.89 -0.50
N PHE A 157 8.62 -7.21 -0.53
CA PHE A 157 7.41 -7.93 -0.09
C PHE A 157 7.39 -8.22 1.42
N GLY A 158 8.28 -7.59 2.18
CA GLY A 158 8.33 -7.69 3.64
C GLY A 158 9.21 -8.81 4.20
N GLY A 159 10.00 -9.46 3.34
CA GLY A 159 11.02 -10.42 3.75
C GLY A 159 12.26 -9.78 4.39
N PRO A 160 13.28 -10.58 4.72
CA PRO A 160 14.51 -10.09 5.35
C PRO A 160 15.24 -9.06 4.49
N ALA A 161 15.98 -8.15 5.15
CA ALA A 161 16.67 -7.03 4.52
C ALA A 161 17.99 -7.41 3.78
N VAL A 162 17.97 -8.49 3.00
CA VAL A 162 19.16 -9.04 2.32
C VAL A 162 19.67 -8.09 1.25
N TYR A 163 18.79 -7.53 0.42
CA TYR A 163 19.21 -6.70 -0.70
C TYR A 163 19.77 -5.35 -0.23
N SER A 164 19.10 -4.70 0.71
CA SER A 164 19.58 -3.41 1.22
C SER A 164 20.87 -3.53 1.99
N THR A 165 21.03 -4.60 2.77
CA THR A 165 22.24 -4.86 3.56
C THR A 165 23.42 -5.22 2.67
N ASP A 166 23.23 -6.13 1.72
CA ASP A 166 24.36 -6.76 1.01
C ASP A 166 24.60 -6.17 -0.39
N LEU A 167 23.57 -5.57 -1.00
CA LEU A 167 23.58 -5.12 -2.40
C LEU A 167 23.34 -3.62 -2.57
N GLY A 168 23.30 -2.84 -1.48
CA GLY A 168 23.29 -1.37 -1.53
C GLY A 168 21.92 -0.73 -1.78
N GLY A 169 20.83 -1.50 -1.67
CA GLY A 169 19.47 -0.97 -1.55
C GLY A 169 18.93 -0.25 -2.79
N HIS A 170 17.95 0.63 -2.55
CA HIS A 170 17.12 1.21 -3.61
C HIS A 170 17.94 1.97 -4.67
N ALA A 171 18.89 2.80 -4.24
CA ALA A 171 19.77 3.53 -5.15
C ALA A 171 20.59 2.59 -6.05
N HIS A 172 21.09 1.48 -5.49
CA HIS A 172 21.84 0.49 -6.27
C HIS A 172 20.97 -0.18 -7.33
N MET A 173 19.75 -0.63 -6.98
CA MET A 173 18.81 -1.22 -7.94
C MET A 173 18.53 -0.26 -9.11
N ALA A 174 18.19 0.99 -8.80
CA ALA A 174 17.91 2.00 -9.82
C ALA A 174 19.13 2.22 -10.74
N SER A 175 20.35 2.21 -10.18
CA SER A 175 21.59 2.37 -10.95
C SER A 175 21.81 1.26 -11.99
N LYS A 176 21.32 0.04 -11.75
CA LYS A 176 21.48 -1.10 -12.68
C LYS A 176 20.67 -0.95 -13.97
N HIS A 177 19.71 -0.04 -13.98
CA HIS A 177 18.87 0.22 -15.15
C HIS A 177 19.40 1.37 -16.02
N LEU A 178 20.35 2.17 -15.52
CA LEU A 178 20.88 3.34 -16.24
C LEU A 178 21.46 2.98 -17.61
N GLY A 179 21.08 3.74 -18.63
CA GLY A 179 21.62 3.62 -19.98
C GLY A 179 21.23 2.34 -20.72
N LYS A 180 20.30 1.53 -20.19
CA LYS A 180 19.86 0.27 -20.81
C LYS A 180 18.89 0.48 -21.97
N GLY A 181 18.27 1.66 -22.11
CA GLY A 181 17.34 1.95 -23.21
C GLY A 181 16.17 0.98 -23.31
N ILE A 182 15.59 0.57 -22.16
CA ILE A 182 14.53 -0.43 -22.10
C ILE A 182 13.28 0.11 -22.81
N THR A 183 12.77 -0.66 -23.77
CA THR A 183 11.58 -0.31 -24.54
C THR A 183 10.30 -0.82 -23.89
N GLU A 184 9.16 -0.23 -24.24
CA GLU A 184 7.84 -0.69 -23.79
C GLU A 184 7.50 -2.11 -24.28
N ALA A 185 8.05 -2.54 -25.42
CA ALA A 185 7.90 -3.91 -25.90
C ALA A 185 8.64 -4.90 -24.99
N GLN A 186 9.89 -4.60 -24.63
CA GLN A 186 10.68 -5.40 -23.69
C GLN A 186 10.04 -5.43 -22.30
N ARG A 187 9.57 -4.29 -21.79
CA ARG A 187 8.89 -4.19 -20.49
C ARG A 187 7.67 -5.11 -20.43
N ARG A 188 6.76 -5.01 -21.40
CA ARG A 188 5.54 -5.84 -21.44
C ARG A 188 5.88 -7.31 -21.57
N ARG A 189 6.89 -7.66 -22.36
CA ARG A 189 7.33 -9.05 -22.50
C ARG A 189 7.91 -9.61 -21.20
N TRP A 190 8.70 -8.81 -20.50
CA TRP A 190 9.28 -9.16 -19.19
C TRP A 190 8.17 -9.44 -18.16
N VAL A 191 7.17 -8.56 -18.07
CA VAL A 191 6.03 -8.73 -17.13
C VAL A 191 5.23 -10.00 -17.47
N ALA A 192 4.90 -10.20 -18.74
CA ALA A 192 4.16 -11.39 -19.18
C ALA A 192 4.92 -12.68 -18.86
N LEU A 193 6.21 -12.72 -19.21
CA LEU A 193 7.05 -13.89 -18.98
C LEU A 193 7.20 -14.21 -17.48
N LEU A 194 7.37 -13.20 -16.63
CA LEU A 194 7.47 -13.41 -15.18
C LEU A 194 6.14 -13.89 -14.58
N THR A 195 5.02 -13.36 -15.07
CA THR A 195 3.67 -13.78 -14.63
C THR A 195 3.43 -15.25 -14.98
N ASP A 196 3.73 -15.66 -16.22
CA ASP A 196 3.64 -17.06 -16.64
C ASP A 196 4.59 -17.95 -15.85
N THR A 197 5.78 -17.45 -15.51
CA THR A 197 6.77 -18.21 -14.72
C THR A 197 6.28 -18.41 -13.29
N ALA A 198 5.61 -17.41 -12.69
CA ALA A 198 5.02 -17.53 -11.37
C ALA A 198 3.95 -18.64 -11.32
N ASP A 199 3.15 -18.80 -12.37
CA ASP A 199 2.21 -19.92 -12.48
C ASP A 199 2.93 -21.25 -12.64
N GLU A 200 3.93 -21.31 -13.52
CA GLU A 200 4.72 -22.51 -13.79
C GLU A 200 5.42 -23.06 -12.53
N VAL A 201 6.00 -22.18 -11.72
CA VAL A 201 6.67 -22.60 -10.48
C VAL A 201 5.70 -22.78 -9.31
N GLY A 202 4.41 -22.48 -9.47
CA GLY A 202 3.41 -22.67 -8.41
C GLY A 202 3.47 -21.64 -7.29
N LEU A 203 3.74 -20.36 -7.60
CA LEU A 203 3.45 -19.27 -6.66
C LEU A 203 1.93 -19.18 -6.40
N PRO A 204 1.51 -18.70 -5.21
CA PRO A 204 0.08 -18.54 -4.89
C PRO A 204 -0.66 -17.81 -6.00
N ASN A 205 -1.82 -18.32 -6.40
CA ASN A 205 -2.63 -17.77 -7.51
C ASN A 205 -3.95 -17.16 -7.03
N ASP A 206 -4.10 -16.94 -5.73
CA ASP A 206 -5.22 -16.21 -5.15
C ASP A 206 -5.22 -14.75 -5.67
N PRO A 207 -6.42 -14.17 -5.87
CA PRO A 207 -6.55 -12.85 -6.47
C PRO A 207 -5.90 -11.75 -5.62
N GLU A 208 -5.84 -11.91 -4.31
CA GLU A 208 -5.20 -10.96 -3.40
C GLU A 208 -3.69 -10.88 -3.64
N PHE A 209 -2.99 -12.02 -3.63
CA PHE A 209 -1.55 -12.04 -3.89
C PHE A 209 -1.22 -11.64 -5.33
N ARG A 210 -1.97 -12.17 -6.31
CA ARG A 210 -1.74 -11.86 -7.73
C ARG A 210 -2.05 -10.41 -8.08
N GLY A 211 -3.03 -9.80 -7.42
CA GLY A 211 -3.33 -8.38 -7.55
C GLY A 211 -2.13 -7.51 -7.15
N VAL A 212 -1.55 -7.78 -5.98
CA VAL A 212 -0.39 -7.02 -5.49
C VAL A 212 0.87 -7.28 -6.33
N LEU A 213 1.14 -8.53 -6.69
CA LEU A 213 2.25 -8.88 -7.58
C LEU A 213 2.12 -8.14 -8.91
N ALA A 214 0.97 -8.22 -9.58
CA ALA A 214 0.75 -7.54 -10.85
C ALA A 214 0.90 -6.02 -10.74
N TYR A 215 0.37 -5.42 -9.68
CA TYR A 215 0.52 -3.98 -9.43
C TYR A 215 1.98 -3.59 -9.24
N TYR A 216 2.73 -4.34 -8.43
CA TYR A 216 4.15 -4.13 -8.23
C TYR A 216 4.94 -4.24 -9.54
N LEU A 217 4.72 -5.31 -10.32
CA LEU A 217 5.44 -5.52 -11.58
C LEU A 217 5.15 -4.39 -12.58
N GLU A 218 3.91 -3.93 -12.67
CA GLU A 218 3.55 -2.79 -13.52
C GLU A 218 4.27 -1.50 -13.08
N TRP A 219 4.23 -1.18 -11.78
CA TRP A 219 4.90 0.02 -11.25
C TRP A 219 6.43 -0.05 -11.37
N GLY A 220 7.04 -1.14 -10.92
CA GLY A 220 8.49 -1.32 -10.88
C GLY A 220 9.12 -1.34 -12.27
N THR A 221 8.46 -2.00 -13.23
CA THR A 221 8.99 -2.05 -14.61
C THR A 221 8.82 -0.72 -15.36
N ARG A 222 7.85 0.14 -14.98
CA ARG A 222 7.80 1.54 -15.47
C ARG A 222 8.96 2.37 -14.94
N MET A 223 9.33 2.18 -13.67
CA MET A 223 10.53 2.82 -13.12
C MET A 223 11.80 2.37 -13.85
N ALA A 224 11.91 1.09 -14.23
CA ALA A 224 13.01 0.60 -15.04
C ALA A 224 13.12 1.32 -16.40
N ILE A 225 12.01 1.58 -17.10
CA ILE A 225 12.02 2.40 -18.33
C ILE A 225 12.56 3.80 -18.02
N ILE A 226 12.01 4.47 -17.01
CA ILE A 226 12.38 5.84 -16.64
C ILE A 226 13.89 5.95 -16.35
N TYR A 227 14.44 5.05 -15.53
CA TYR A 227 15.87 5.04 -15.22
C TYR A 227 16.75 4.64 -16.42
N SER A 228 16.23 3.84 -17.36
CA SER A 228 17.01 3.41 -18.53
C SER A 228 17.09 4.43 -19.67
N GLY A 229 16.29 5.49 -19.60
CA GLY A 229 16.20 6.53 -20.62
C GLY A 229 17.46 7.41 -20.74
N PRO A 230 17.51 8.30 -21.74
CA PRO A 230 18.68 9.16 -22.01
C PRO A 230 18.92 10.24 -20.95
N ASN A 231 17.87 10.64 -20.22
CA ASN A 231 17.93 11.66 -19.17
C ASN A 231 17.22 11.13 -17.91
N PRO A 232 17.80 10.14 -17.22
CA PRO A 232 17.16 9.56 -16.05
C PRO A 232 17.12 10.57 -14.90
N PRO A 233 16.10 10.50 -14.02
CA PRO A 233 16.08 11.31 -12.81
C PRO A 233 17.25 10.94 -11.88
N PRO A 234 17.56 11.78 -10.87
CA PRO A 234 18.53 11.43 -9.84
C PRO A 234 18.19 10.09 -9.17
N LEU A 235 19.21 9.33 -8.79
CA LEU A 235 19.03 8.08 -8.08
C LEU A 235 18.27 8.32 -6.77
N PRO A 236 17.31 7.44 -6.42
CA PRO A 236 16.48 7.62 -5.24
C PRO A 236 17.35 7.59 -3.98
N GLN A 237 17.14 8.56 -3.10
CA GLN A 237 17.70 8.59 -1.74
C GLN A 237 16.68 8.10 -0.71
N THR A 238 15.63 7.42 -1.18
CA THR A 238 14.57 6.88 -0.33
C THR A 238 14.96 5.49 0.16
N PRO A 239 14.38 5.04 1.29
CA PRO A 239 14.49 3.66 1.74
C PRO A 239 14.00 2.66 0.68
N MET A 240 14.21 1.38 0.96
CA MET A 240 13.62 0.30 0.18
C MET A 240 12.10 0.49 0.05
N PRO A 241 11.52 0.32 -1.15
CA PRO A 241 10.07 0.28 -1.27
C PRO A 241 9.55 -0.91 -0.47
N ARG A 242 8.40 -0.72 0.20
CA ARG A 242 7.74 -1.77 0.98
C ARG A 242 6.29 -1.93 0.54
N TRP A 243 5.98 -3.09 0.00
CA TRP A 243 4.66 -3.44 -0.51
C TRP A 243 3.99 -4.39 0.48
N ASP A 244 2.71 -4.16 0.72
CA ASP A 244 1.85 -5.00 1.56
C ASP A 244 0.55 -5.31 0.81
N TRP A 245 -0.40 -5.95 1.50
CA TRP A 245 -1.69 -6.35 0.93
C TRP A 245 -2.57 -5.18 0.46
N GLY A 246 -2.18 -3.93 0.72
CA GLY A 246 -2.98 -2.76 0.39
C GLY A 246 -4.36 -2.83 1.05
N LEU A 247 -5.43 -2.76 0.25
CA LEU A 247 -6.80 -2.78 0.74
C LEU A 247 -7.40 -4.19 0.89
N THR A 248 -6.76 -5.22 0.34
CA THR A 248 -7.35 -6.56 0.27
C THR A 248 -6.39 -7.60 0.89
N PRO A 249 -6.55 -7.93 2.18
CA PRO A 249 -5.75 -8.97 2.82
C PRO A 249 -6.11 -10.36 2.28
N PRO A 250 -5.22 -11.36 2.39
CA PRO A 250 -5.45 -12.68 1.83
C PRO A 250 -6.65 -13.35 2.52
N TRP A 251 -7.44 -14.10 1.75
CA TRP A 251 -8.52 -14.90 2.28
C TRP A 251 -7.97 -16.03 3.18
N LYS A 252 -8.61 -16.26 4.32
CA LYS A 252 -8.12 -17.19 5.37
C LYS A 252 -9.00 -18.43 5.60
N GLY A 253 -10.03 -18.66 4.80
CA GLY A 253 -11.07 -19.66 5.09
C GLY A 253 -12.36 -19.01 5.55
#